data_AF-A0A2S8R8N1-F1
#
_entry.id   AF-A0A2S8R8N1-F1
#
_cell.length_a   1.000
_cell.length_b   1.000
_cell.length_c   1.000
_cell.angle_alpha   90.00
_cell.angle_beta   90.00
_cell.angle_gamma   90.00
#
_symmetry.space_group_name_H-M   'P 1'
#
loop_
_entity.id
_entity.type
_entity.pdbx_description
1 polymer ?
#
loop_
_entity_poly.entity_id
_entity_poly.type
_entity_poly.pdbx_seq_one_letter_code
_entity_poly.pdbx_strand_id
1 'polypeptide(L)'
;MIIDNNTQAAFRAISVISILWSLKKGFWDKSACFTEETLVLTEDGYKQIKDIQEGYLVYSENVETGEKGLKKVTKVFVREVRKLIYVYVDGEEINTTDTHPFWVEGKGWIEAGELKTGDVLRLYTGELKIVEKVEIEVFDKPVKVYNFEVEDWHTYYVTEQGILVHNAQDYDGNGNTETPNKGTSKIQNLLPNFNNAKIDPRKLTEYALNPEHPVGGNKAKVFESALGYNKSNADVLMKQIYCKFSN
;
A
#
# COMPACT_ATOMS: atom_id res chain seq x y z
N MET A 1 -28.14 -1.06 24.01
CA MET A 1 -26.72 -0.82 24.32
C MET A 1 -26.29 0.34 23.44
N ILE A 2 -26.07 1.51 24.02
CA ILE A 2 -25.81 2.76 23.30
C ILE A 2 -24.33 2.75 22.93
N ILE A 3 -24.04 2.70 21.64
CA ILE A 3 -22.68 2.84 21.12
C ILE A 3 -22.40 4.35 21.06
N ASP A 4 -21.39 4.81 21.79
CA ASP A 4 -21.03 6.22 21.95
C ASP A 4 -20.65 6.87 20.61
N ASN A 5 -21.01 8.15 20.44
CA ASN A 5 -20.72 8.99 19.27
C ASN A 5 -19.21 9.13 19.01
N ASN A 6 -18.35 8.92 20.02
CA ASN A 6 -16.90 8.86 19.84
C ASN A 6 -16.43 7.61 19.05
N THR A 7 -17.16 6.50 19.11
CA THR A 7 -16.87 5.28 18.33
C THR A 7 -17.32 5.42 16.88
N GLN A 8 -18.31 6.29 16.59
CA GLN A 8 -18.71 6.66 15.22
C GLN A 8 -17.75 7.64 14.54
N ALA A 9 -16.99 8.45 15.30
CA ALA A 9 -15.96 9.33 14.74
C ALA A 9 -14.70 8.55 14.32
N ALA A 10 -14.31 7.52 15.08
CA ALA A 10 -13.17 6.66 14.75
C ALA A 10 -13.40 5.83 13.47
N PHE A 11 -14.62 5.37 13.23
CA PHE A 11 -14.99 4.68 11.97
C PHE A 11 -15.15 5.61 10.77
N ARG A 12 -15.35 6.91 10.98
CA ARG A 12 -15.50 7.91 9.91
C ARG A 12 -14.18 8.44 9.35
N ALA A 13 -13.06 8.20 10.05
CA ALA A 13 -11.72 8.56 9.57
C ALA A 13 -11.10 7.50 8.64
N ILE A 14 -11.42 6.21 8.87
CA ILE A 14 -10.83 5.08 8.13
C ILE A 14 -11.32 5.05 6.67
N SER A 15 -12.59 5.36 6.43
CA SER A 15 -13.20 5.26 5.08
C SER A 15 -12.76 6.37 4.10
N VAL A 16 -12.31 7.53 4.60
CA VAL A 16 -11.83 8.64 3.75
C VAL A 16 -10.40 8.38 3.27
N ILE A 17 -9.60 7.66 4.06
CA ILE A 17 -8.23 7.27 3.72
C ILE A 17 -8.22 6.23 2.60
N SER A 18 -9.12 5.24 2.62
CA SER A 18 -9.25 4.23 1.55
C SER A 18 -9.64 4.84 0.19
N ILE A 19 -10.38 5.96 0.20
CA ILE A 19 -10.80 6.69 -1.01
C ILE A 19 -9.67 7.57 -1.54
N LEU A 20 -8.92 8.25 -0.67
CA LEU A 20 -7.65 8.90 -1.01
C LEU A 20 -6.64 7.90 -1.56
N TRP A 21 -6.63 6.67 -1.04
CA TRP A 21 -5.77 5.58 -1.50
C TRP A 21 -6.16 5.04 -2.88
N SER A 22 -7.46 4.93 -3.18
CA SER A 22 -7.93 4.58 -4.54
C SER A 22 -7.58 5.65 -5.58
N LEU A 23 -7.36 6.90 -5.17
CA LEU A 23 -6.87 7.99 -6.02
C LEU A 23 -5.33 8.03 -6.12
N LYS A 24 -4.61 7.49 -5.12
CA LYS A 24 -3.15 7.27 -5.12
C LYS A 24 -2.68 6.01 -5.86
N LYS A 25 -3.60 5.16 -6.36
CA LYS A 25 -3.30 3.92 -7.11
C LYS A 25 -2.41 4.07 -8.36
N GLY A 26 -1.98 5.28 -8.71
CA GLY A 26 -1.08 5.55 -9.84
C GLY A 26 0.36 5.92 -9.48
N PHE A 27 0.81 5.83 -8.22
CA PHE A 27 2.11 6.35 -7.81
C PHE A 27 2.82 5.55 -6.71
N TRP A 28 2.78 4.21 -6.76
CA TRP A 28 3.74 3.38 -6.04
C TRP A 28 4.72 2.85 -7.08
N ASP A 29 6.00 3.20 -6.92
CA ASP A 29 7.06 2.84 -7.86
C ASP A 29 7.43 1.35 -7.72
N LYS A 30 7.76 0.73 -8.86
CA LYS A 30 7.70 -0.71 -9.16
C LYS A 30 8.88 -1.53 -8.58
N SER A 31 9.30 -1.20 -7.37
CA SER A 31 10.56 -1.67 -6.79
C SER A 31 10.47 -2.14 -5.34
N ALA A 32 9.26 -2.33 -4.78
CA ALA A 32 9.07 -2.85 -3.42
C ALA A 32 9.70 -4.24 -3.26
N CYS A 33 10.79 -4.35 -2.50
CA CYS A 33 11.52 -5.60 -2.26
C CYS A 33 12.19 -5.58 -0.87
N PHE A 34 12.63 -6.75 -0.41
CA PHE A 34 13.44 -6.93 0.80
C PHE A 34 14.77 -7.62 0.51
N THR A 35 15.73 -7.54 1.43
CA THR A 35 16.96 -8.34 1.35
C THR A 35 16.71 -9.82 1.61
N GLU A 36 17.67 -10.65 1.26
CA GLU A 36 17.50 -12.11 1.14
C GLU A 36 17.20 -12.83 2.46
N GLU A 37 17.68 -12.28 3.57
CA GLU A 37 17.55 -12.81 4.92
C GLU A 37 16.16 -12.59 5.53
N THR A 38 15.35 -11.71 4.94
CA THR A 38 14.03 -11.33 5.45
C THR A 38 13.14 -12.56 5.56
N LEU A 39 12.64 -12.83 6.77
CA LEU A 39 11.74 -13.95 7.03
C LEU A 39 10.31 -13.60 6.60
N VAL A 40 9.61 -14.60 6.09
CA VAL A 40 8.21 -14.55 5.66
C VAL A 40 7.44 -15.61 6.44
N LEU A 41 6.26 -15.25 6.95
CA LEU A 41 5.39 -16.17 7.68
C LEU A 41 4.60 -17.06 6.70
N THR A 42 4.93 -18.35 6.66
CA THR A 42 4.35 -19.37 5.77
C THR A 42 3.54 -20.42 6.53
N GLU A 43 2.87 -21.33 5.83
CA GLU A 43 2.15 -22.45 6.46
C GLU A 43 3.07 -23.39 7.28
N ASP A 44 4.33 -23.52 6.86
CA ASP A 44 5.34 -24.40 7.50
C ASP A 44 6.23 -23.64 8.50
N GLY A 45 5.84 -22.43 8.90
CA GLY A 45 6.62 -21.54 9.75
C GLY A 45 7.38 -20.46 8.96
N TYR A 46 8.53 -20.02 9.45
CA TYR A 46 9.28 -18.93 8.84
C TYR A 46 10.22 -19.43 7.74
N LYS A 47 10.25 -18.68 6.64
CA LYS A 47 11.16 -18.95 5.51
C LYS A 47 11.79 -17.66 5.01
N GLN A 48 13.06 -17.72 4.63
CA GLN A 48 13.73 -16.59 4.02
C GLN A 48 13.06 -16.23 2.68
N ILE A 49 12.93 -14.95 2.39
CA ILE A 49 12.22 -14.46 1.20
C ILE A 49 12.89 -14.95 -0.09
N LYS A 50 14.21 -15.14 -0.11
CA LYS A 50 14.93 -15.72 -1.25
C LYS A 50 14.55 -17.17 -1.57
N ASP A 51 13.99 -17.89 -0.59
CA ASP A 51 13.63 -19.30 -0.69
C ASP A 51 12.12 -19.51 -0.88
N ILE A 52 11.34 -18.44 -1.01
CA ILE A 52 9.92 -18.48 -1.37
C ILE A 52 9.79 -18.84 -2.85
N GLN A 53 8.84 -19.73 -3.15
CA GLN A 53 8.58 -20.21 -4.51
C GLN A 53 7.10 -20.05 -4.87
N GLU A 54 6.81 -19.97 -6.16
CA GLU A 54 5.44 -20.01 -6.65
C GLU A 54 4.75 -21.28 -6.16
N GLY A 55 3.51 -21.10 -5.69
CA GLY A 55 2.72 -22.18 -5.10
C GLY A 55 2.81 -22.32 -3.60
N TYR A 56 3.76 -21.66 -2.94
CA TYR A 56 3.81 -21.65 -1.48
C TYR A 56 2.61 -20.91 -0.90
N LEU A 57 2.20 -21.31 0.31
CA LEU A 57 1.14 -20.65 1.07
C LEU A 57 1.76 -19.75 2.13
N VAL A 58 1.40 -18.47 2.10
CA VAL A 58 1.84 -17.45 3.05
C VAL A 58 0.65 -16.88 3.81
N TYR A 59 0.86 -16.49 5.06
CA TYR A 59 -0.17 -15.78 5.81
C TYR A 59 -0.36 -14.37 5.23
N SER A 60 -1.62 -13.99 5.08
CA SER A 60 -2.04 -12.75 4.44
C SER A 60 -3.26 -12.18 5.18
N GLU A 61 -3.53 -10.89 4.97
CA GLU A 61 -4.65 -10.18 5.61
C GLU A 61 -5.35 -9.25 4.64
N ASN A 62 -6.67 -9.36 4.60
CA ASN A 62 -7.52 -8.35 4.01
C ASN A 62 -7.68 -7.18 4.99
N VAL A 63 -6.90 -6.12 4.80
CA VAL A 63 -6.93 -4.94 5.67
C VAL A 63 -8.27 -4.18 5.67
N GLU A 64 -9.13 -4.40 4.68
CA GLU A 64 -10.47 -3.79 4.64
C GLU A 64 -11.46 -4.52 5.56
N THR A 65 -11.31 -5.84 5.74
CA THR A 65 -12.24 -6.68 6.51
C THR A 65 -11.64 -7.21 7.82
N GLY A 66 -10.32 -7.19 7.96
CA GLY A 66 -9.57 -7.82 9.05
C GLY A 66 -9.46 -9.35 8.91
N GLU A 67 -9.95 -9.93 7.81
CA GLU A 67 -9.84 -11.37 7.56
C GLU A 67 -8.39 -11.78 7.35
N LYS A 68 -7.97 -12.87 8.01
CA LYS A 68 -6.64 -13.47 7.91
C LYS A 68 -6.73 -14.89 7.40
N GLY A 69 -5.73 -15.32 6.66
CA GLY A 69 -5.70 -16.67 6.07
C GLY A 69 -4.48 -16.91 5.20
N LEU A 70 -4.31 -18.15 4.79
CA LEU A 70 -3.27 -18.55 3.85
C LEU A 70 -3.67 -18.16 2.43
N LYS A 71 -2.71 -17.61 1.69
CA LYS A 71 -2.84 -17.22 0.28
C LYS A 71 -1.64 -17.72 -0.49
N LYS A 72 -1.89 -18.15 -1.73
CA LYS A 72 -0.87 -18.68 -2.63
C LYS A 72 0.04 -17.57 -3.16
N VAL A 73 1.32 -17.88 -3.23
CA VAL A 73 2.31 -17.11 -3.99
C VAL A 73 2.14 -17.40 -5.47
N THR A 74 1.86 -16.38 -6.27
CA THR A 74 1.57 -16.49 -7.71
C THR A 74 2.76 -16.17 -8.60
N LYS A 75 3.68 -15.33 -8.13
CA LYS A 75 4.92 -14.94 -8.82
C LYS A 75 6.03 -14.64 -7.83
N VAL A 76 7.29 -14.80 -8.24
CA VAL A 76 8.47 -14.38 -7.48
C VAL A 76 9.33 -13.42 -8.31
N PHE A 77 9.94 -12.44 -7.65
CA PHE A 77 10.72 -11.37 -8.28
C PHE A 77 12.07 -11.23 -7.60
N VAL A 78 13.12 -11.03 -8.40
CA VAL A 78 14.47 -10.72 -7.92
C VAL A 78 14.97 -9.49 -8.67
N ARG A 79 15.48 -8.52 -7.94
CA ARG A 79 15.99 -7.24 -8.46
C ARG A 79 17.32 -6.90 -7.82
N GLU A 80 17.95 -5.87 -8.35
CA GLU A 80 19.19 -5.31 -7.83
C GLU A 80 18.99 -3.81 -7.57
N VAL A 81 19.32 -3.36 -6.35
CA VAL A 81 19.19 -1.97 -5.93
C VAL A 81 20.47 -1.47 -5.30
N ARG A 82 20.68 -0.16 -5.30
CA ARG A 82 21.85 0.48 -4.67
C ARG A 82 21.48 1.27 -3.42
N LYS A 83 20.22 1.28 -3.02
CA LYS A 83 19.72 2.02 -1.87
C LYS A 83 18.82 1.10 -1.06
N LEU A 84 19.06 1.03 0.23
CA LEU A 84 18.22 0.33 1.19
C LEU A 84 17.78 1.28 2.30
N ILE A 85 16.59 1.00 2.84
CA ILE A 85 16.06 1.54 4.07
C ILE A 85 16.16 0.46 5.14
N TYR A 86 16.70 0.83 6.29
CA TYR A 86 16.82 0.00 7.48
C TYR A 86 15.77 0.48 8.47
N VAL A 87 14.78 -0.35 8.76
CA VAL A 87 13.71 -0.03 9.72
C VAL A 87 13.92 -0.88 10.96
N TYR A 88 14.00 -0.24 12.12
CA TYR A 88 14.20 -0.92 13.41
C TYR A 88 12.91 -0.93 14.22
N VAL A 89 12.48 -2.13 14.65
CA VAL A 89 11.23 -2.36 15.38
C VAL A 89 11.47 -3.40 16.47
N ASP A 90 11.37 -3.00 17.74
CA ASP A 90 11.58 -3.86 18.91
C ASP A 90 12.95 -4.59 18.88
N GLY A 91 14.00 -3.86 18.49
CA GLY A 91 15.35 -4.42 18.33
C GLY A 91 15.58 -5.31 17.10
N GLU A 92 14.56 -5.57 16.28
CA GLU A 92 14.67 -6.28 15.00
C GLU A 92 14.91 -5.30 13.84
N GLU A 93 15.78 -5.68 12.90
CA GLU A 93 16.15 -4.87 11.73
C GLU A 93 15.45 -5.42 10.47
N ILE A 94 14.87 -4.52 9.67
CA ILE A 94 14.18 -4.83 8.42
C ILE A 94 14.81 -4.04 7.28
N ASN A 95 15.32 -4.77 6.30
CA ASN A 95 16.10 -4.22 5.20
C ASN A 95 15.28 -4.26 3.91
N THR A 96 14.89 -3.07 3.45
CA THR A 96 13.85 -2.93 2.42
C THR A 96 14.21 -1.85 1.41
N THR A 97 13.56 -1.88 0.25
CA THR A 97 13.57 -0.72 -0.66
C THR A 97 12.73 0.41 -0.08
N ASP A 98 13.01 1.64 -0.54
CA ASP A 98 12.31 2.85 -0.08
C ASP A 98 10.83 2.85 -0.39
N THR A 99 10.43 2.22 -1.48
CA THR A 99 9.05 2.18 -1.97
C THR A 99 8.20 1.11 -1.30
N HIS A 100 8.77 0.27 -0.43
CA HIS A 100 8.03 -0.86 0.13
C HIS A 100 6.95 -0.39 1.12
N PRO A 101 5.67 -0.73 0.91
CA PRO A 101 4.58 -0.29 1.77
C PRO A 101 4.46 -1.12 3.06
N PHE A 102 4.52 -0.43 4.21
CA PHE A 102 4.21 -0.95 5.53
C PHE A 102 2.84 -0.47 6.00
N TRP A 103 2.10 -1.31 6.72
CA TRP A 103 0.85 -0.89 7.34
C TRP A 103 1.13 -0.12 8.65
N VAL A 104 0.78 1.17 8.67
CA VAL A 104 0.92 2.04 9.84
C VAL A 104 -0.46 2.33 10.45
N GLU A 105 -0.63 2.05 11.73
CA GLU A 105 -1.88 2.27 12.43
C GLU A 105 -2.31 3.74 12.42
N GLY A 106 -3.58 3.96 12.10
CA GLY A 106 -4.16 5.29 11.93
C GLY A 106 -3.71 6.05 10.67
N LYS A 107 -2.79 5.50 9.86
CA LYS A 107 -2.28 6.14 8.63
C LYS A 107 -2.48 5.29 7.37
N GLY A 108 -2.56 3.97 7.49
CA GLY A 108 -2.63 3.04 6.37
C GLY A 108 -1.25 2.72 5.78
N TRP A 109 -1.19 2.38 4.50
CA TRP A 109 0.05 2.04 3.80
C TRP A 109 0.99 3.25 3.66
N ILE A 110 2.21 3.12 4.16
CA ILE A 110 3.29 4.11 4.09
C ILE A 110 4.54 3.46 3.50
N GLU A 111 5.18 4.12 2.54
CA GLU A 111 6.47 3.68 1.96
C GLU A 111 7.55 3.68 3.04
N ALA A 112 8.46 2.69 3.01
CA ALA A 112 9.55 2.57 3.96
C ALA A 112 10.41 3.85 4.07
N GLY A 113 10.67 4.52 2.93
CA GLY A 113 11.41 5.77 2.89
C GLY A 113 10.70 6.96 3.56
N GLU A 114 9.39 6.84 3.80
CA GLU A 114 8.56 7.85 4.45
C GLU A 114 8.17 7.47 5.89
N LEU A 115 8.57 6.28 6.35
CA LEU A 115 8.42 5.87 7.76
C LEU A 115 9.23 6.78 8.67
N LYS A 116 8.69 7.03 9.85
CA LYS A 116 9.31 7.88 10.87
C LYS A 116 9.38 7.14 12.19
N THR A 117 10.42 7.44 12.97
CA THR A 117 10.45 7.04 14.38
C THR A 117 9.15 7.48 15.08
N GLY A 118 8.54 6.56 15.82
CA GLY A 118 7.24 6.76 16.46
C GLY A 118 6.04 6.31 15.62
N ASP A 119 6.21 5.95 14.35
CA ASP A 119 5.17 5.25 13.60
C ASP A 119 4.86 3.89 14.23
N VAL A 120 3.61 3.46 14.13
CA VAL A 120 3.12 2.26 14.81
C VAL A 120 2.73 1.21 13.78
N LEU A 121 3.47 0.10 13.73
CA LEU A 121 3.23 -1.01 12.82
C LEU A 121 2.37 -2.09 13.48
N ARG A 122 1.57 -2.77 12.66
CA ARG A 122 0.71 -3.88 13.11
C ARG A 122 1.37 -5.23 12.84
N LEU A 123 1.41 -6.06 13.87
CA LEU A 123 1.87 -7.45 13.80
C LEU A 123 0.73 -8.41 13.41
N TYR A 124 1.08 -9.63 13.02
CA TYR A 124 0.16 -10.72 12.73
C TYR A 124 -0.74 -11.04 13.93
N THR A 125 -0.23 -10.92 15.15
CA THR A 125 -1.00 -11.10 16.39
C THR A 125 -2.05 -10.00 16.62
N GLY A 126 -1.94 -8.87 15.90
CA GLY A 126 -2.68 -7.64 16.17
C GLY A 126 -2.00 -6.72 17.18
N GLU A 127 -0.86 -7.12 17.74
CA GLU A 127 -0.02 -6.25 18.56
C GLU A 127 0.53 -5.08 17.74
N LEU A 128 0.75 -3.96 18.43
CA LEU A 128 1.26 -2.73 17.85
C LEU A 128 2.70 -2.49 18.30
N LYS A 129 3.61 -2.29 17.34
CA LYS A 129 5.02 -2.03 17.61
C LYS A 129 5.44 -0.68 17.06
N ILE A 130 6.37 -0.03 17.76
CA ILE A 130 6.85 1.30 17.40
C ILE A 130 8.09 1.16 16.53
N VAL A 131 8.14 1.94 15.44
CA VAL A 131 9.37 2.17 14.68
C VAL A 131 10.32 2.97 15.55
N GLU A 132 11.43 2.35 15.94
CA GLU A 132 12.44 2.95 16.81
C GLU A 132 13.36 3.88 16.01
N LYS A 133 13.70 3.46 14.79
CA LYS A 133 14.70 4.13 13.96
C LYS A 133 14.49 3.77 12.50
N VAL A 134 14.82 4.71 11.61
CA VAL A 134 14.88 4.49 10.17
C VAL A 134 16.21 5.05 9.66
N GLU A 135 16.98 4.24 8.94
CA GLU A 135 18.25 4.65 8.32
C GLU A 135 18.25 4.36 6.82
N ILE A 136 19.15 5.04 6.10
CA ILE A 136 19.32 4.91 4.65
C ILE A 136 20.77 4.58 4.36
N GLU A 137 21.01 3.54 3.59
CA GLU A 137 22.34 3.21 3.07
C GLU A 137 22.34 3.22 1.54
N VAL A 138 23.41 3.75 0.96
CA VAL A 138 23.65 3.75 -0.49
C VAL A 138 24.94 2.99 -0.77
N PHE A 139 24.85 1.98 -1.62
CA PHE A 139 25.94 1.06 -1.92
C PHE A 139 26.62 1.39 -3.26
N ASP A 140 27.94 1.23 -3.30
CA ASP A 140 28.73 1.35 -4.53
C ASP A 140 28.43 0.24 -5.55
N LYS A 141 28.06 -0.94 -5.05
CA LYS A 141 27.64 -2.11 -5.85
C LYS A 141 26.18 -2.43 -5.56
N PRO A 142 25.42 -2.90 -6.57
CA PRO A 142 24.05 -3.32 -6.34
C PRO A 142 23.96 -4.51 -5.37
N VAL A 143 22.90 -4.53 -4.58
CA VAL A 143 22.50 -5.59 -3.66
C VAL A 143 21.25 -6.27 -4.22
N LYS A 144 21.19 -7.60 -4.14
CA LYS A 144 20.01 -8.36 -4.55
C LYS A 144 18.88 -8.21 -3.54
N VAL A 145 17.68 -8.00 -4.06
CA VAL A 145 16.46 -7.88 -3.28
C VAL A 145 15.34 -8.70 -3.92
N TYR A 146 14.39 -9.13 -3.10
CA TYR A 146 13.40 -10.14 -3.41
C TYR A 146 12.01 -9.62 -3.07
N ASN A 147 11.02 -9.99 -3.89
CA ASN A 147 9.60 -9.81 -3.61
C ASN A 147 8.85 -10.99 -4.23
N PHE A 148 7.57 -11.12 -3.92
CA PHE A 148 6.68 -12.07 -4.59
C PHE A 148 5.30 -11.44 -4.75
N GLU A 149 4.38 -12.11 -5.43
CA GLU A 149 2.98 -11.72 -5.52
C GLU A 149 2.11 -12.72 -4.75
N VAL A 150 1.22 -12.22 -3.90
CA VAL A 150 0.23 -13.00 -3.15
C VAL A 150 -1.13 -12.85 -3.80
N GLU A 151 -1.84 -13.95 -3.98
CA GLU A 151 -3.19 -13.95 -4.54
C GLU A 151 -4.20 -13.21 -3.64
N ASP A 152 -5.24 -12.65 -4.27
CA ASP A 152 -6.37 -11.94 -3.68
C ASP A 152 -6.05 -10.65 -2.91
N TRP A 153 -5.34 -10.77 -1.78
CA TRP A 153 -5.20 -9.69 -0.81
C TRP A 153 -3.95 -8.86 -1.00
N HIS A 154 -2.95 -9.39 -1.71
CA HIS A 154 -1.70 -8.68 -2.02
C HIS A 154 -1.01 -8.11 -0.77
N THR A 155 -1.14 -8.82 0.35
CA THR A 155 -0.43 -8.54 1.60
C THR A 155 0.24 -9.81 2.11
N TYR A 156 1.28 -9.63 2.91
CA TYR A 156 1.96 -10.72 3.62
C TYR A 156 2.63 -10.19 4.88
N TYR A 157 3.21 -11.10 5.66
CA TYR A 157 3.91 -10.77 6.89
C TYR A 157 5.39 -11.10 6.78
N VAL A 158 6.22 -10.13 7.18
CA VAL A 158 7.67 -10.26 7.25
C VAL A 158 8.15 -10.27 8.70
N THR A 159 9.38 -10.73 8.91
CA THR A 159 10.03 -10.86 10.23
C THR A 159 9.47 -11.95 11.13
N GLU A 160 10.17 -12.32 12.21
CA GLU A 160 9.62 -13.28 13.19
C GLU A 160 8.38 -12.72 13.90
N GLN A 161 8.34 -11.40 14.10
CA GLN A 161 7.21 -10.73 14.72
C GLN A 161 5.97 -10.65 13.82
N GLY A 162 6.14 -10.84 12.51
CA GLY A 162 5.05 -10.87 11.53
C GLY A 162 4.49 -9.47 11.27
N ILE A 163 5.31 -8.55 10.80
CA ILE A 163 4.92 -7.19 10.42
C ILE A 163 4.19 -7.20 9.07
N LEU A 164 3.04 -6.50 9.01
CA LEU A 164 2.17 -6.47 7.83
C LEU A 164 2.68 -5.53 6.73
N VAL A 165 2.86 -6.07 5.52
CA VAL A 165 3.35 -5.38 4.32
C VAL A 165 2.51 -5.70 3.09
N HIS A 166 2.68 -4.94 1.99
CA HIS A 166 1.92 -5.11 0.75
C HIS A 166 2.82 -5.38 -0.47
N ASN A 167 2.37 -6.22 -1.40
CA ASN A 167 3.08 -6.65 -2.62
C ASN A 167 3.35 -5.56 -3.69
N ALA A 168 3.21 -4.26 -3.38
CA ALA A 168 3.15 -3.08 -4.29
C ALA A 168 3.16 -3.43 -5.81
N GLN A 169 1.98 -3.41 -6.46
CA GLN A 169 1.73 -4.00 -7.78
C GLN A 169 2.86 -3.83 -8.84
N ASP A 170 3.41 -4.96 -9.27
CA ASP A 170 4.36 -5.06 -10.37
C ASP A 170 3.65 -5.12 -11.73
N TYR A 171 3.75 -4.06 -12.54
CA TYR A 171 3.34 -4.12 -13.95
C TYR A 171 4.53 -4.52 -14.82
N ASP A 172 4.52 -5.78 -15.27
CA ASP A 172 5.34 -6.30 -16.36
C ASP A 172 5.12 -5.44 -17.62
N GLY A 173 6.19 -4.84 -18.12
CA GLY A 173 6.14 -3.94 -19.26
C GLY A 173 5.82 -4.66 -20.56
N ASN A 174 4.66 -4.37 -21.14
CA ASN A 174 4.49 -4.39 -22.60
C ASN A 174 3.45 -3.34 -23.02
N GLY A 175 3.92 -2.20 -23.54
CA GLY A 175 3.07 -1.12 -24.04
C GLY A 175 3.85 0.18 -24.22
N ASN A 176 4.26 0.45 -25.46
CA ASN A 176 4.91 1.67 -25.94
C ASN A 176 4.28 2.97 -25.39
N THR A 177 5.11 3.97 -25.01
CA THR A 177 5.19 5.31 -25.65
C THR A 177 6.12 6.27 -24.88
N GLU A 178 7.21 6.67 -25.53
CA GLU A 178 7.84 8.01 -25.64
C GLU A 178 8.06 8.92 -24.40
N THR A 179 9.34 9.24 -24.18
CA THR A 179 9.89 10.29 -23.28
C THR A 179 9.78 11.71 -23.84
N PRO A 180 9.71 12.76 -22.99
CA PRO A 180 10.69 13.86 -23.14
C PRO A 180 11.24 14.50 -21.84
N ASN A 181 12.34 15.25 -22.06
CA ASN A 181 13.42 15.74 -21.17
C ASN A 181 13.17 17.04 -20.34
N LYS A 182 13.92 17.13 -19.20
CA LYS A 182 14.66 18.27 -18.54
C LYS A 182 13.98 19.59 -18.08
N GLY A 183 14.22 19.92 -16.79
CA GLY A 183 14.91 21.18 -16.40
C GLY A 183 14.26 22.12 -15.33
N THR A 184 14.85 22.16 -14.11
CA THR A 184 14.99 23.28 -13.11
C THR A 184 13.77 24.15 -12.74
N SER A 185 13.45 24.55 -11.50
CA SER A 185 14.09 24.53 -10.18
C SER A 185 13.13 25.17 -9.16
N LYS A 186 13.15 24.70 -7.90
CA LYS A 186 12.59 25.31 -6.66
C LYS A 186 11.06 25.53 -6.61
N ILE A 187 10.43 24.87 -5.62
CA ILE A 187 8.99 24.73 -5.26
C ILE A 187 8.30 23.42 -5.74
N GLN A 188 8.95 22.54 -6.52
CA GLN A 188 8.24 21.45 -7.24
C GLN A 188 8.30 20.00 -6.66
N ASN A 189 8.45 19.79 -5.35
CA ASN A 189 8.56 18.41 -4.81
C ASN A 189 7.40 17.95 -3.91
N LEU A 190 6.18 18.42 -4.17
CA LEU A 190 4.96 17.67 -3.82
C LEU A 190 4.28 17.31 -5.13
N LEU A 191 4.53 16.09 -5.64
CA LEU A 191 3.90 15.47 -6.82
C LEU A 191 3.94 16.32 -8.12
N PRO A 192 4.71 15.94 -9.16
CA PRO A 192 4.55 16.59 -10.46
C PRO A 192 3.09 16.45 -10.94
N ASN A 193 2.44 17.59 -11.25
CA ASN A 193 1.11 17.71 -11.86
C ASN A 193 -0.15 17.37 -11.03
N PHE A 194 -0.12 17.35 -9.68
CA PHE A 194 -1.36 17.14 -8.88
C PHE A 194 -2.47 18.18 -9.18
N ASN A 195 -2.11 19.45 -9.37
CA ASN A 195 -3.06 20.52 -9.75
C ASN A 195 -3.66 20.33 -11.16
N ASN A 196 -3.10 19.41 -11.97
CA ASN A 196 -3.56 19.05 -13.30
C ASN A 196 -4.17 17.62 -13.34
N ALA A 197 -4.37 16.97 -12.19
CA ALA A 197 -4.95 15.63 -12.11
C ALA A 197 -6.39 15.65 -12.62
N LYS A 198 -6.58 15.23 -13.88
CA LYS A 198 -7.90 15.03 -14.46
C LYS A 198 -8.42 13.66 -14.06
N ILE A 199 -9.38 13.64 -13.15
CA ILE A 199 -10.12 12.42 -12.82
C ILE A 199 -11.14 12.20 -13.94
N ASP A 200 -10.97 11.13 -14.72
CA ASP A 200 -11.97 10.73 -15.71
C ASP A 200 -13.28 10.42 -14.97
N PRO A 201 -14.37 11.17 -15.24
CA PRO A 201 -15.65 10.97 -14.57
C PRO A 201 -16.16 9.54 -14.66
N ARG A 202 -15.80 8.81 -15.72
CA ARG A 202 -16.17 7.39 -15.91
C ARG A 202 -15.55 6.48 -14.86
N LYS A 203 -14.34 6.76 -14.37
CA LYS A 203 -13.75 5.97 -13.27
C LYS A 203 -14.53 6.11 -11.97
N LEU A 204 -15.24 7.22 -11.79
CA LEU A 204 -16.13 7.41 -10.65
C LEU A 204 -17.50 6.75 -10.90
N THR A 205 -18.13 7.03 -12.03
CA THR A 205 -19.52 6.62 -12.31
C THR A 205 -19.69 5.19 -12.84
N GLU A 206 -18.71 4.64 -13.55
CA GLU A 206 -18.76 3.31 -14.16
C GLU A 206 -18.07 2.24 -13.30
N TYR A 207 -17.21 2.67 -12.37
CA TYR A 207 -16.44 1.78 -11.49
C TYR A 207 -16.72 2.00 -10.00
N ALA A 208 -16.32 3.14 -9.43
CA ALA A 208 -16.35 3.34 -7.97
C ALA A 208 -17.77 3.49 -7.37
N LEU A 209 -18.70 4.06 -8.12
CA LEU A 209 -20.09 4.30 -7.72
C LEU A 209 -21.08 3.39 -8.46
N ASN A 210 -20.59 2.39 -9.20
CA ASN A 210 -21.40 1.45 -9.96
C ASN A 210 -21.60 0.13 -9.18
N PRO A 211 -22.79 -0.10 -8.58
CA PRO A 211 -23.05 -1.32 -7.81
C PRO A 211 -23.06 -2.59 -8.68
N GLU A 212 -23.22 -2.45 -9.99
CA GLU A 212 -23.26 -3.57 -10.95
C GLU A 212 -21.87 -3.91 -11.51
N HIS A 213 -20.83 -3.18 -11.14
CA HIS A 213 -19.48 -3.45 -11.64
C HIS A 213 -18.94 -4.77 -11.06
N PRO A 214 -18.45 -5.73 -11.89
CA PRO A 214 -18.12 -7.09 -11.46
C PRO A 214 -17.06 -7.17 -10.35
N VAL A 215 -16.14 -6.20 -10.31
CA VAL A 215 -15.13 -6.07 -9.24
C VAL A 215 -15.26 -4.77 -8.43
N GLY A 216 -16.22 -3.91 -8.79
CA GLY A 216 -16.36 -2.55 -8.26
C GLY A 216 -17.63 -2.34 -7.42
N GLY A 217 -18.59 -3.27 -7.51
CA GLY A 217 -19.89 -3.14 -6.84
C GLY A 217 -19.80 -3.04 -5.32
N ASN A 218 -18.82 -3.73 -4.70
CA ASN A 218 -18.56 -3.60 -3.27
C ASN A 218 -18.07 -2.20 -2.89
N LYS A 219 -17.33 -1.53 -3.78
CA LYS A 219 -16.92 -0.13 -3.57
C LYS A 219 -18.13 0.80 -3.63
N ALA A 220 -19.04 0.62 -4.59
CA ALA A 220 -20.25 1.43 -4.69
C ALA A 220 -21.13 1.36 -3.43
N LYS A 221 -21.30 0.15 -2.87
CA LYS A 221 -22.01 -0.05 -1.59
C LYS A 221 -21.34 0.66 -0.42
N VAL A 222 -20.01 0.73 -0.40
CA VAL A 222 -19.24 1.45 0.62
C VAL A 222 -19.37 2.96 0.44
N PHE A 223 -19.28 3.48 -0.78
CA PHE A 223 -19.48 4.91 -1.04
C PHE A 223 -20.89 5.39 -0.63
N GLU A 224 -21.91 4.58 -0.92
CA GLU A 224 -23.29 4.92 -0.58
C GLU A 224 -23.53 4.82 0.92
N SER A 225 -23.06 3.74 1.57
CA SER A 225 -23.29 3.54 3.00
C SER A 225 -22.43 4.44 3.91
N ALA A 226 -21.19 4.76 3.50
CA ALA A 226 -20.26 5.53 4.33
C ALA A 226 -20.33 7.04 4.07
N LEU A 227 -20.56 7.45 2.82
CA LEU A 227 -20.50 8.85 2.41
C LEU A 227 -21.78 9.38 1.77
N GLY A 228 -22.78 8.52 1.56
CA GLY A 228 -24.01 8.90 0.87
C GLY A 228 -23.81 9.20 -0.62
N TYR A 229 -22.70 8.77 -1.23
CA TYR A 229 -22.44 8.97 -2.66
C TYR A 229 -22.71 7.71 -3.46
N ASN A 230 -23.44 7.84 -4.56
CA ASN A 230 -23.73 6.79 -5.51
C ASN A 230 -23.75 7.39 -6.93
N LYS A 231 -24.06 6.59 -7.94
CA LYS A 231 -24.03 7.05 -9.35
C LYS A 231 -24.91 8.29 -9.60
N SER A 232 -25.97 8.50 -8.81
CA SER A 232 -26.91 9.61 -8.98
C SER A 232 -26.42 10.97 -8.51
N ASN A 233 -25.39 11.03 -7.65
CA ASN A 233 -24.83 12.27 -7.10
C ASN A 233 -23.31 12.37 -7.26
N ALA A 234 -22.77 11.65 -8.25
CA ALA A 234 -21.35 11.61 -8.57
C ALA A 234 -20.77 12.98 -8.98
N ASP A 235 -21.59 13.84 -9.57
CA ASP A 235 -21.27 15.21 -9.96
C ASP A 235 -20.95 16.11 -8.76
N VAL A 236 -21.69 15.95 -7.65
CA VAL A 236 -21.46 16.67 -6.39
C VAL A 236 -20.11 16.27 -5.80
N LEU A 237 -19.82 14.97 -5.78
CA LEU A 237 -18.52 14.44 -5.33
C LEU A 237 -17.38 14.94 -6.22
N MET A 238 -17.55 14.94 -7.55
CA MET A 238 -16.56 15.47 -8.49
C MET A 238 -16.28 16.95 -8.25
N LYS A 239 -17.31 17.76 -8.00
CA LYS A 239 -17.16 19.20 -7.71
C LYS A 239 -16.38 19.43 -6.42
N GLN A 240 -16.66 18.68 -5.36
CA GLN A 240 -15.92 18.77 -4.09
C GLN A 240 -14.47 18.38 -4.22
N ILE A 241 -14.20 17.33 -5.01
CA ILE A 241 -12.85 16.91 -5.40
C ILE A 241 -12.19 18.10 -6.09
N TYR A 242 -12.69 18.56 -7.25
CA TYR A 242 -12.07 19.65 -8.01
C TYR A 242 -11.89 20.96 -7.24
N CYS A 243 -12.82 21.35 -6.36
CA CYS A 243 -12.66 22.54 -5.52
C CYS A 243 -11.52 22.41 -4.50
N LYS A 244 -11.14 21.20 -4.09
CA LYS A 244 -9.99 20.95 -3.21
C LYS A 244 -8.63 20.95 -3.94
N PHE A 245 -8.60 20.77 -5.27
CA PHE A 245 -7.36 20.83 -6.07
C PHE A 245 -7.04 22.23 -6.61
N SER A 246 -7.96 23.18 -6.46
CA SER A 246 -7.83 24.54 -7.01
C SER A 246 -7.42 25.62 -5.99
N ASN A 247 -7.06 25.23 -4.76
CA ASN A 247 -6.60 26.14 -3.69
C ASN A 247 -5.18 25.79 -3.23
#